data_AF-A0A9N9G8W6-F1
#
_entry.id   AF-A0A9N9G8W6-F1
#
_cell.length_a   1.000
_cell.length_b   1.000
_cell.length_c   1.000
_cell.angle_alpha   90.00
_cell.angle_beta   90.00
_cell.angle_gamma   90.00
#
_symmetry.space_group_name_H-M   'P 1'
#
loop_
_entity.id
_entity.type
_entity.pdbx_description
1 polymer ?
#
loop_
_entity_poly.entity_id
_entity_poly.type
_entity_poly.pdbx_seq_one_letter_code
_entity_poly.pdbx_strand_id
1 'polypeptide(L)'
;VGPPARDVARHFVQRWNFIKDSKAYGRESLPFLVPKGEYVSTRDESKFKGSCRVQLLRSSSAWSSGIKLENSIYNAYCHLIRNAKHFIYIENQFFITSSEKDTNSVVKNRIGALLFERIKEAHEKNEKFRVIVVMPLLPAFEADLNSNDAGTIRMVMHWQYVSICRGGKSLLEKIAAEGINPEDYISFFALRSYDRVNQISKDTDSKKTENGDADSTLGSTESTIHVPDSIAQYAMDYADDDSHERKDSFSDEKYDPHIEKGLGGTEPVRPTAMLSTDLKQAYVTEELYVHTKVLIVDDKYVICGSANLNDRSQLGSRDSEVAILIEDTKTVKSRMNGEEYDAAKFAYTLRVTLFKEHLGLLPPQHHNTMERSSLPPMSREEIEAFAHGKDESVSHMFDYSPDAPDSKHPTKEDLIVMDPLSDKFYNYWLETARTNTETYRAVFRCIPDDNVRTLEQCRQFVPDPKTVPVGHVANTQASAEDVNEKLRKIRGHLVVFPTHFLEEENLLGSVIASAVTPAEIFT
;
A
#
# COMPACT_ATOMS: atom_id res chain seq x y z
N VAL A 1 14.66 -23.80 -6.70
CA VAL A 1 14.05 -23.41 -5.40
C VAL A 1 15.11 -23.45 -4.29
N GLY A 2 15.53 -22.28 -3.80
CA GLY A 2 16.55 -22.16 -2.73
C GLY A 2 15.99 -22.47 -1.32
N PRO A 3 16.85 -22.47 -0.29
CA PRO A 3 16.44 -22.76 1.09
C PRO A 3 15.28 -21.90 1.63
N PRO A 4 15.27 -20.55 1.51
CA PRO A 4 14.18 -19.74 2.07
C PRO A 4 12.80 -20.03 1.45
N ALA A 5 12.76 -20.32 0.15
CA ALA A 5 11.51 -20.71 -0.52
C ALA A 5 10.97 -22.07 -0.04
N ARG A 6 11.86 -22.97 0.41
CA ARG A 6 11.44 -24.22 1.07
C ARG A 6 10.86 -23.96 2.45
N ASP A 7 11.36 -22.97 3.18
CA ASP A 7 10.79 -22.59 4.48
C ASP A 7 9.37 -22.05 4.30
N VAL A 8 9.13 -21.23 3.27
CA VAL A 8 7.78 -20.75 2.92
C VAL A 8 6.87 -21.93 2.56
N ALA A 9 7.36 -22.86 1.73
CA ALA A 9 6.59 -24.07 1.40
C ALA A 9 6.28 -24.93 2.63
N ARG A 10 7.22 -25.06 3.58
CA ARG A 10 6.98 -25.76 4.85
C ARG A 10 5.89 -25.11 5.68
N HIS A 11 5.91 -23.78 5.78
CA HIS A 11 4.82 -23.03 6.42
C HIS A 11 3.47 -23.33 5.76
N PHE A 12 3.41 -23.29 4.42
CA PHE A 12 2.19 -23.60 3.67
C PHE A 12 1.70 -25.03 3.91
N VAL A 13 2.58 -26.03 3.77
CA VAL A 13 2.26 -27.45 3.98
C VAL A 13 1.74 -27.71 5.39
N GLN A 14 2.37 -27.09 6.41
CA GLN A 14 1.91 -27.22 7.79
C GLN A 14 0.48 -26.70 7.96
N ARG A 15 0.19 -25.50 7.44
CA ARG A 15 -1.16 -24.89 7.52
C ARG A 15 -2.20 -25.68 6.73
N TRP A 16 -1.85 -26.11 5.51
CA TRP A 16 -2.71 -26.91 4.67
C TRP A 16 -3.11 -28.21 5.38
N ASN A 17 -2.13 -28.96 5.89
CA ASN A 17 -2.37 -30.22 6.57
C ASN A 17 -3.17 -30.03 7.86
N PHE A 18 -2.91 -28.96 8.62
CA PHE A 18 -3.70 -28.62 9.80
C PHE A 18 -5.18 -28.34 9.47
N ILE A 19 -5.46 -27.59 8.40
CA ILE A 19 -6.84 -27.32 7.94
C ILE A 19 -7.47 -28.59 7.37
N LYS A 20 -6.71 -29.39 6.61
CA LYS A 20 -7.16 -30.67 6.06
C LYS A 20 -7.59 -31.62 7.16
N ASP A 21 -6.78 -31.76 8.20
CA ASP A 21 -7.06 -32.61 9.36
C ASP A 21 -8.28 -32.13 10.14
N SER A 22 -8.36 -30.82 10.43
CA SER A 22 -9.41 -30.25 11.28
C SER A 22 -10.76 -30.03 10.61
N LYS A 23 -10.81 -29.71 9.30
CA LYS A 23 -12.05 -29.27 8.61
C LYS A 23 -12.40 -30.06 7.37
N ALA A 24 -11.46 -30.81 6.79
CA ALA A 24 -11.66 -31.45 5.50
C ALA A 24 -11.16 -32.91 5.47
N TYR A 25 -11.13 -33.60 6.61
CA TYR A 25 -10.53 -34.95 6.71
C TYR A 25 -11.14 -35.93 5.69
N GLY A 26 -12.46 -35.90 5.48
CA GLY A 26 -13.15 -36.77 4.52
C GLY A 26 -13.07 -36.34 3.04
N ARG A 27 -12.47 -35.19 2.70
CA ARG A 27 -12.38 -34.73 1.31
C ARG A 27 -11.16 -35.34 0.62
N GLU A 28 -11.36 -36.43 -0.12
CA GLU A 28 -10.29 -37.16 -0.83
C GLU A 28 -9.63 -36.34 -1.96
N SER A 29 -10.37 -35.42 -2.59
CA SER A 29 -9.84 -34.52 -3.62
C SER A 29 -8.79 -33.53 -3.09
N LEU A 30 -8.68 -33.35 -1.78
CA LEU A 30 -7.70 -32.49 -1.12
C LEU A 30 -6.63 -33.37 -0.47
N PRO A 31 -5.47 -33.60 -1.09
CA PRO A 31 -4.45 -34.48 -0.52
C PRO A 31 -3.76 -33.83 0.68
N PHE A 32 -3.24 -34.65 1.61
CA PHE A 32 -2.20 -34.17 2.52
C PHE A 32 -0.93 -33.86 1.73
N LEU A 33 -0.29 -32.74 2.06
CA LEU A 33 0.94 -32.30 1.41
C LEU A 33 2.15 -32.77 2.20
N VAL A 34 3.26 -33.03 1.50
CA VAL A 34 4.55 -33.38 2.09
C VAL A 34 5.58 -32.35 1.62
N PRO A 35 6.38 -31.76 2.53
CA PRO A 35 7.41 -30.82 2.11
C PRO A 35 8.42 -31.54 1.20
N LYS A 36 8.70 -30.97 0.02
CA LYS A 36 9.68 -31.53 -0.90
C LYS A 36 11.09 -31.49 -0.27
N GLY A 37 11.70 -32.66 -0.08
CA GLY A 37 13.16 -32.78 0.09
C GLY A 37 13.70 -32.94 1.52
N GLU A 38 12.91 -33.37 2.51
CA GLU A 38 13.46 -33.70 3.85
C GLU A 38 14.26 -35.00 3.90
N TYR A 39 14.08 -35.89 2.91
CA TYR A 39 14.77 -37.19 2.82
C TYR A 39 15.53 -37.41 1.50
N VAL A 40 15.65 -36.36 0.67
CA VAL A 40 16.40 -36.47 -0.60
C VAL A 40 17.86 -36.12 -0.32
N SER A 41 18.73 -37.10 -0.51
CA SER A 41 20.18 -37.03 -0.44
C SER A 41 20.76 -35.67 -0.85
N THR A 42 21.70 -35.17 -0.02
CA THR A 42 22.69 -34.11 -0.30
C THR A 42 22.51 -33.41 -1.65
N ARG A 43 21.58 -32.46 -1.73
CA ARG A 43 21.48 -31.61 -2.93
C ARG A 43 22.68 -30.69 -2.95
N ASP A 44 23.29 -30.58 -4.11
CA ASP A 44 24.42 -29.69 -4.36
C ASP A 44 23.99 -28.22 -4.20
N GLU A 45 24.24 -27.66 -3.02
CA GLU A 45 23.89 -26.28 -2.68
C GLU A 45 24.75 -25.26 -3.44
N SER A 46 25.84 -25.68 -4.10
CA SER A 46 26.69 -24.80 -4.92
C SER A 46 25.93 -24.20 -6.12
N LYS A 47 24.79 -24.79 -6.50
CA LYS A 47 23.91 -24.28 -7.56
C LYS A 47 23.04 -23.11 -7.12
N PHE A 48 22.88 -22.86 -5.82
CA PHE A 48 22.12 -21.71 -5.33
C PHE A 48 23.02 -20.48 -5.27
N LYS A 49 22.78 -19.55 -6.20
CA LYS A 49 23.53 -18.29 -6.29
C LYS A 49 22.72 -17.17 -5.61
N GLY A 50 23.35 -16.44 -4.71
CA GLY A 50 22.76 -15.30 -4.01
C GLY A 50 23.70 -14.81 -2.93
N SER A 51 23.64 -13.52 -2.59
CA SER A 51 24.43 -12.93 -1.52
C SER A 51 23.62 -12.65 -0.25
N CYS A 52 22.29 -12.72 -0.33
CA CYS A 52 21.42 -12.47 0.82
C CYS A 52 21.33 -13.68 1.74
N ARG A 53 21.60 -13.46 3.03
CA ARG A 53 21.12 -14.31 4.13
C ARG A 53 19.65 -13.95 4.38
N VAL A 54 18.78 -14.94 4.31
CA VAL A 54 17.33 -14.74 4.46
C VAL A 54 16.81 -15.71 5.51
N GLN A 55 16.05 -15.19 6.48
CA GLN A 55 15.36 -15.97 7.50
C GLN A 55 13.85 -15.74 7.39
N LEU A 56 13.09 -16.83 7.29
CA LEU A 56 11.64 -16.77 7.38
C LEU A 56 11.21 -16.53 8.83
N LEU A 57 10.24 -15.63 9.01
CA LEU A 57 9.62 -15.28 10.27
C LEU A 57 8.10 -15.42 10.13
N ARG A 58 7.40 -15.67 11.23
CA ARG A 58 5.93 -15.73 11.25
C ARG A 58 5.31 -15.32 12.58
N SER A 59 4.03 -14.94 12.48
CA SER A 59 3.09 -14.89 13.59
C SER A 59 2.14 -16.07 13.42
N SER A 60 2.12 -17.00 14.36
CA SER A 60 1.32 -18.22 14.24
C SER A 60 1.10 -18.87 15.61
N SER A 61 -0.02 -19.57 15.78
CA SER A 61 -0.36 -20.21 17.05
C SER A 61 -1.27 -21.42 16.86
N ALA A 62 -1.83 -21.94 17.95
CA ALA A 62 -2.60 -23.17 17.96
C ALA A 62 -3.81 -23.10 17.02
N TRP A 63 -4.52 -21.97 16.99
CA TRP A 63 -5.73 -21.84 16.18
C TRP A 63 -5.43 -21.74 14.67
N SER A 64 -4.29 -21.18 14.29
CA SER A 64 -3.96 -20.87 12.88
C SER A 64 -3.07 -21.91 12.22
N SER A 65 -2.30 -22.69 12.97
CA SER A 65 -1.39 -23.71 12.42
C SER A 65 -1.16 -24.93 13.32
N GLY A 66 -1.89 -25.06 14.44
CA GLY A 66 -1.74 -26.19 15.37
C GLY A 66 -0.42 -26.23 16.14
N ILE A 67 0.27 -25.08 16.27
CA ILE A 67 1.58 -24.98 16.94
C ILE A 67 1.50 -24.23 18.27
N LYS A 68 2.57 -24.34 19.09
CA LYS A 68 2.79 -23.38 20.18
C LYS A 68 2.98 -21.97 19.60
N LEU A 69 2.59 -20.97 20.38
CA LEU A 69 2.69 -19.56 20.00
C LEU A 69 4.09 -19.22 19.45
N GLU A 70 4.12 -18.66 18.25
CA GLU A 70 5.30 -18.11 17.60
C GLU A 70 5.01 -16.67 17.18
N ASN A 71 5.88 -15.76 17.60
CA ASN A 71 5.86 -14.33 17.27
C ASN A 71 7.25 -13.87 16.80
N SER A 72 7.88 -14.67 15.94
CA SER A 72 9.26 -14.43 15.48
C SER A 72 9.41 -13.13 14.68
N ILE A 73 8.34 -12.66 14.02
CA ILE A 73 8.30 -11.34 13.39
C ILE A 73 8.52 -10.23 14.43
N TYR A 74 7.69 -10.20 15.47
CA TYR A 74 7.80 -9.21 16.55
C TYR A 74 9.17 -9.22 17.21
N ASN A 75 9.70 -10.41 17.49
CA ASN A 75 11.04 -10.56 18.07
C ASN A 75 12.13 -9.96 17.16
N ALA A 76 12.03 -10.13 15.84
CA ALA A 76 12.96 -9.55 14.88
C ALA A 76 12.84 -8.01 14.83
N TYR A 77 11.62 -7.46 14.78
CA TYR A 77 11.39 -6.01 14.89
C TYR A 77 12.03 -5.44 16.15
N CYS A 78 11.73 -6.04 17.31
CA CYS A 78 12.29 -5.61 18.59
C CYS A 78 13.82 -5.68 18.63
N HIS A 79 14.39 -6.75 18.08
CA HIS A 79 15.83 -6.94 18.04
C HIS A 79 16.52 -5.89 17.16
N LEU A 80 16.03 -5.66 15.94
CA LEU A 80 16.64 -4.70 15.02
C LEU A 80 16.52 -3.25 15.54
N ILE A 81 15.36 -2.85 16.07
CA ILE A 81 15.17 -1.50 16.62
C ILE A 81 16.14 -1.24 17.78
N ARG A 82 16.27 -2.19 18.71
CA ARG A 82 17.18 -2.05 19.85
C ARG A 82 18.64 -1.94 19.43
N ASN A 83 19.04 -2.60 18.35
CA ASN A 83 20.44 -2.66 17.90
C ASN A 83 20.77 -1.66 16.78
N ALA A 84 19.80 -0.86 16.33
CA ALA A 84 20.01 0.17 15.31
C ALA A 84 21.07 1.17 15.76
N LYS A 85 21.93 1.65 14.87
CA LYS A 85 23.04 2.57 15.21
C LYS A 85 22.87 3.95 14.62
N HIS A 86 22.23 4.06 13.46
CA HIS A 86 22.24 5.25 12.63
C HIS A 86 20.84 5.68 12.22
N PHE A 87 20.10 4.80 11.56
CA PHE A 87 18.77 5.17 11.10
C PHE A 87 17.83 3.96 10.96
N ILE A 88 16.54 4.26 11.10
CA ILE A 88 15.45 3.32 10.87
C ILE A 88 14.50 3.96 9.85
N TYR A 89 14.12 3.20 8.83
CA TYR A 89 13.04 3.54 7.91
C TYR A 89 11.91 2.53 8.03
N ILE A 90 10.69 3.03 8.19
CA ILE A 90 9.48 2.22 8.35
C ILE A 90 8.50 2.66 7.27
N GLU A 91 8.03 1.69 6.49
CA GLU A 91 6.87 1.84 5.63
C GLU A 91 5.81 0.84 6.09
N ASN A 92 4.73 1.31 6.71
CA ASN A 92 3.71 0.43 7.27
C ASN A 92 2.30 1.00 7.15
N GLN A 93 1.33 0.13 6.85
CA GLN A 93 -0.09 0.49 6.80
C GLN A 93 -0.64 0.97 8.14
N PHE A 94 -0.14 0.42 9.25
CA PHE A 94 -0.57 0.83 10.59
C PHE A 94 0.63 1.19 11.45
N PHE A 95 0.41 2.09 12.40
CA PHE A 95 1.35 2.40 13.48
C PHE A 95 0.57 2.43 14.80
N ILE A 96 0.22 1.25 15.31
CA ILE A 96 -0.53 1.05 16.55
C ILE A 96 0.35 0.27 17.52
N THR A 97 0.93 0.96 18.50
CA THR A 97 1.94 0.39 19.38
C THR A 97 1.96 1.07 20.74
N SER A 98 2.34 0.32 21.77
CA SER A 98 2.51 0.88 23.10
C SER A 98 3.90 1.49 23.26
N SER A 99 3.93 2.73 23.77
CA SER A 99 5.15 3.41 24.20
C SER A 99 5.48 3.15 25.68
N GLU A 100 4.66 2.38 26.40
CA GLU A 100 4.85 2.02 27.81
C GLU A 100 4.95 0.50 28.04
N LYS A 101 5.55 0.15 29.18
CA LYS A 101 5.55 -1.22 29.70
C LYS A 101 4.42 -1.38 30.71
N ASP A 102 3.18 -1.16 30.26
CA ASP A 102 1.98 -1.36 31.07
C ASP A 102 1.27 -2.66 30.65
N THR A 103 1.17 -3.61 31.59
CA THR A 103 0.48 -4.89 31.35
C THR A 103 -1.04 -4.72 31.18
N ASN A 104 -1.60 -3.61 31.66
CA ASN A 104 -3.03 -3.28 31.57
C ASN A 104 -3.37 -2.45 30.32
N SER A 105 -2.37 -1.97 29.56
CA SER A 105 -2.59 -1.25 28.30
C SER A 105 -3.40 -2.09 27.32
N VAL A 106 -4.33 -1.49 26.58
CA VAL A 106 -5.10 -2.19 25.53
C VAL A 106 -4.16 -2.70 24.44
N VAL A 107 -3.23 -1.86 23.99
CA VAL A 107 -2.16 -2.21 23.04
C VAL A 107 -1.00 -2.85 23.79
N LYS A 108 -0.56 -4.04 23.37
CA LYS A 108 0.41 -4.89 24.07
C LYS A 108 1.79 -4.91 23.41
N ASN A 109 1.88 -4.78 22.09
CA ASN A 109 3.15 -4.77 21.38
C ASN A 109 3.98 -3.55 21.80
N ARG A 110 5.30 -3.74 22.01
CA ARG A 110 6.21 -2.73 22.58
C ARG A 110 7.13 -2.08 21.56
N ILE A 111 6.73 -2.04 20.29
CA ILE A 111 7.57 -1.49 19.22
C ILE A 111 7.81 0.02 19.44
N GLY A 112 6.77 0.79 19.80
CA GLY A 112 6.86 2.21 20.15
C GLY A 112 7.75 2.45 21.37
N ALA A 113 7.62 1.60 22.40
CA ALA A 113 8.47 1.68 23.59
C ALA A 113 9.96 1.49 23.25
N LEU A 114 10.28 0.56 22.33
CA LEU A 114 11.66 0.33 21.90
C LEU A 114 12.20 1.46 21.03
N LEU A 115 11.36 2.07 20.18
CA LEU A 115 11.74 3.28 19.45
C LEU A 115 12.06 4.42 20.41
N PHE A 116 11.20 4.65 21.42
CA PHE A 116 11.45 5.63 22.48
C PHE A 116 12.77 5.35 23.22
N GLU A 117 12.96 4.12 23.72
CA GLU A 117 14.18 3.71 24.42
C GLU A 117 15.43 3.95 23.56
N ARG A 118 15.39 3.60 22.27
CA ARG A 118 16.51 3.78 21.35
C ARG A 118 16.81 5.25 21.03
N ILE A 119 15.78 6.06 20.83
CA ILE A 119 15.91 7.52 20.59
C ILE A 119 16.51 8.19 21.82
N LYS A 120 16.00 7.88 23.01
CA LYS A 120 16.55 8.37 24.28
C LYS A 120 18.02 8.01 24.43
N GLU A 121 18.39 6.77 24.15
CA GLU A 121 19.80 6.33 24.18
C GLU A 121 20.68 7.11 23.18
N ALA A 122 20.19 7.39 21.96
CA ALA A 122 20.93 8.21 21.00
C ALA A 122 21.16 9.63 21.53
N HIS A 123 20.11 10.23 22.11
CA HIS A 123 20.17 11.57 22.67
C HIS A 123 21.15 11.66 23.84
N GLU A 124 21.07 10.74 24.80
CA GLU A 124 21.97 10.69 25.95
C GLU A 124 23.45 10.52 25.55
N LYS A 125 23.71 9.84 24.44
CA LYS A 125 25.06 9.66 23.87
C LYS A 125 25.47 10.75 22.89
N ASN A 126 24.61 11.74 22.63
CA ASN A 126 24.81 12.77 21.59
C ASN A 126 25.11 12.15 20.21
N GLU A 127 24.48 11.03 19.90
CA GLU A 127 24.58 10.33 18.61
C GLU A 127 23.52 10.86 17.65
N LYS A 128 23.92 11.10 16.40
CA LYS A 128 22.95 11.39 15.35
C LYS A 128 22.19 10.12 15.01
N PHE A 129 20.88 10.16 15.20
CA PHE A 129 20.00 9.02 14.97
C PHE A 129 18.68 9.50 14.37
N ARG A 130 18.11 8.75 13.43
CA ARG A 130 16.88 9.15 12.76
C ARG A 130 15.93 7.99 12.47
N VAL A 131 14.64 8.24 12.67
CA VAL A 131 13.53 7.35 12.34
C VAL A 131 12.60 8.07 11.37
N ILE A 132 12.41 7.50 10.19
CA ILE A 132 11.45 8.01 9.20
C ILE A 132 10.33 6.98 9.08
N VAL A 133 9.09 7.42 9.30
CA VAL A 133 7.90 6.58 9.20
C VAL A 133 7.02 7.08 8.07
N VAL A 134 6.73 6.24 7.09
CA VAL A 134 5.81 6.51 5.98
C VAL A 134 4.60 5.58 6.13
N MET A 135 3.41 6.16 6.14
CA MET A 135 2.16 5.46 6.41
C MET A 135 0.98 6.10 5.64
N PRO A 136 -0.18 5.45 5.48
CA PRO A 136 -1.28 6.05 4.73
C PRO A 136 -1.83 7.27 5.48
N LEU A 137 -2.39 8.24 4.74
CA LEU A 137 -3.01 9.42 5.33
C LEU A 137 -4.27 9.02 6.10
N LEU A 138 -5.09 8.15 5.51
CA LEU A 138 -6.27 7.59 6.15
C LEU A 138 -6.27 6.06 6.07
N PRO A 139 -6.82 5.36 7.06
CA PRO A 139 -7.06 3.92 6.93
C PRO A 139 -8.07 3.63 5.81
N ALA A 140 -7.80 2.65 4.94
CA ALA A 140 -8.73 2.30 3.85
C ALA A 140 -9.99 1.61 4.38
N PHE A 141 -11.13 2.32 4.32
CA PHE A 141 -12.46 1.80 4.57
C PHE A 141 -13.46 2.43 3.59
N GLU A 142 -14.52 1.70 3.22
CA GLU A 142 -15.52 2.13 2.22
C GLU A 142 -16.46 3.28 2.68
N ALA A 143 -16.13 4.00 3.75
CA ALA A 143 -17.00 4.98 4.37
C ALA A 143 -16.38 6.38 4.42
N ASP A 144 -17.16 7.40 4.04
CA ASP A 144 -16.82 8.82 4.28
C ASP A 144 -16.67 9.05 5.79
N LEU A 145 -15.59 9.72 6.22
CA LEU A 145 -15.30 10.08 7.62
C LEU A 145 -16.50 10.74 8.33
N ASN A 146 -17.34 11.45 7.58
CA ASN A 146 -18.54 12.14 8.08
C ASN A 146 -19.78 11.26 8.22
N SER A 147 -19.75 10.02 7.74
CA SER A 147 -20.87 9.08 7.81
C SER A 147 -21.00 8.42 9.20
N ASN A 148 -22.20 7.91 9.49
CA ASN A 148 -22.44 7.09 10.69
C ASN A 148 -21.64 5.76 10.62
N ASP A 149 -21.34 5.28 9.41
CA ASP A 149 -20.58 4.05 9.16
C ASP A 149 -19.06 4.23 9.32
N ALA A 150 -18.57 5.47 9.51
CA ALA A 150 -17.16 5.76 9.78
C ALA A 150 -16.69 5.45 11.22
N GLY A 151 -17.46 4.68 12.00
CA GLY A 151 -17.04 4.27 13.35
C GLY A 151 -15.70 3.51 13.34
N THR A 152 -15.51 2.62 12.38
CA THR A 152 -14.29 1.80 12.26
C THR A 152 -13.06 2.64 11.90
N ILE A 153 -13.16 3.51 10.89
CA ILE A 153 -12.03 4.37 10.49
C ILE A 153 -11.60 5.31 11.61
N ARG A 154 -12.56 5.92 12.32
CA ARG A 154 -12.27 6.80 13.47
C ARG A 154 -11.60 6.03 14.61
N MET A 155 -12.01 4.80 14.89
CA MET A 155 -11.39 4.00 15.95
C MET A 155 -9.97 3.54 15.60
N VAL A 156 -9.70 3.20 14.34
CA VAL A 156 -8.32 2.94 13.88
C VAL A 156 -7.46 4.20 13.98
N MET A 157 -7.98 5.34 13.50
CA MET A 157 -7.31 6.64 13.63
C MET A 157 -7.04 7.00 15.09
N HIS A 158 -7.98 6.72 16.01
CA HIS A 158 -7.80 6.94 17.44
C HIS A 158 -6.56 6.21 17.95
N TRP A 159 -6.47 4.90 17.74
CA TRP A 159 -5.33 4.11 18.22
C TRP A 159 -4.02 4.48 17.56
N GLN A 160 -4.06 4.87 16.29
CA GLN A 160 -2.91 5.39 15.57
C GLN A 160 -2.41 6.70 16.19
N TYR A 161 -3.29 7.68 16.40
CA TYR A 161 -2.91 8.94 17.05
C TYR A 161 -2.50 8.73 18.51
N VAL A 162 -3.13 7.82 19.26
CA VAL A 162 -2.69 7.48 20.63
C VAL A 162 -1.28 6.90 20.66
N SER A 163 -0.91 6.15 19.63
CA SER A 163 0.45 5.60 19.51
C SER A 163 1.47 6.69 19.14
N ILE A 164 1.07 7.64 18.29
CA ILE A 164 1.95 8.69 17.75
C ILE A 164 2.04 9.89 18.68
N CYS A 165 0.93 10.60 18.94
CA CYS A 165 0.93 11.95 19.51
C CYS A 165 -0.18 12.31 20.51
N ARG A 166 -1.09 11.39 20.89
CA ARG A 166 -2.25 11.71 21.76
C ARG A 166 -2.32 10.85 23.03
N GLY A 167 -2.83 11.45 24.10
CA GLY A 167 -3.22 10.71 25.32
C GLY A 167 -2.20 10.75 26.46
N GLY A 168 -1.22 11.65 26.42
CA GLY A 168 -0.20 11.88 27.45
C GLY A 168 0.88 10.80 27.55
N LYS A 169 0.76 9.73 26.77
CA LYS A 169 1.60 8.52 26.82
C LYS A 169 2.06 8.05 25.44
N SER A 170 1.76 8.82 24.40
CA SER A 170 2.16 8.50 23.03
C SER A 170 3.67 8.60 22.84
N LEU A 171 4.18 8.09 21.71
CA LEU A 171 5.61 8.11 21.40
C LEU A 171 6.20 9.53 21.44
N LEU A 172 5.58 10.50 20.74
CA LEU A 172 6.08 11.86 20.68
C LEU A 172 5.99 12.58 22.03
N GLU A 173 4.88 12.41 22.77
CA GLU A 173 4.71 12.99 24.10
C GLU A 173 5.75 12.46 25.09
N LYS A 174 6.10 11.17 25.01
CA LYS A 174 7.13 10.57 25.86
C LYS A 174 8.53 11.07 25.55
N ILE A 175 8.87 11.25 24.27
CA ILE A 175 10.15 11.85 23.89
C ILE A 175 10.22 13.28 24.44
N ALA A 176 9.16 14.07 24.25
CA ALA A 176 9.08 15.44 24.75
C ALA A 176 9.15 15.54 26.29
N ALA A 177 8.56 14.58 27.01
CA ALA A 177 8.60 14.53 28.48
C ALA A 177 10.02 14.35 29.05
N GLU A 178 10.96 13.82 28.27
CA GLU A 178 12.38 13.71 28.62
C GLU A 178 13.18 14.98 28.27
N GLY A 179 12.51 16.04 27.80
CA GLY A 179 13.16 17.28 27.36
C GLY A 179 13.80 17.19 25.97
N ILE A 180 13.47 16.15 25.20
CA ILE A 180 14.00 15.90 23.86
C ILE A 180 13.00 16.42 22.82
N ASN A 181 13.46 17.19 21.83
CA ASN A 181 12.60 17.55 20.70
C ASN A 181 12.37 16.32 19.81
N PRO A 182 11.14 15.80 19.67
CA PRO A 182 10.89 14.59 18.90
C PRO A 182 11.25 14.72 17.41
N GLU A 183 11.06 15.92 16.83
CA GLU A 183 11.31 16.17 15.41
C GLU A 183 12.78 15.99 15.00
N ASP A 184 13.72 16.06 15.94
CA ASP A 184 15.14 15.86 15.68
C ASP A 184 15.44 14.38 15.34
N TYR A 185 14.62 13.45 15.86
CA TYR A 185 14.85 12.01 15.85
C TYR A 185 13.80 11.21 15.08
N ILE A 186 12.52 11.59 15.12
CA ILE A 186 11.45 10.84 14.47
C ILE A 186 10.47 11.76 13.74
N SER A 187 10.06 11.37 12.54
CA SER A 187 9.04 12.10 11.78
C SER A 187 8.15 11.17 10.96
N PHE A 188 6.90 11.58 10.81
CA PHE A 188 5.84 10.83 10.15
C PHE A 188 5.46 11.51 8.83
N PHE A 189 5.34 10.69 7.79
CA PHE A 189 5.04 11.11 6.43
C PHE A 189 3.99 10.18 5.83
N ALA A 190 3.41 10.62 4.72
CA ALA A 190 2.51 9.83 3.90
C ALA A 190 2.76 10.11 2.42
N LEU A 191 1.99 9.47 1.55
CA LEU A 191 2.12 9.61 0.11
C LEU A 191 0.81 10.10 -0.52
N ARG A 192 0.90 11.01 -1.49
CA ARG A 192 -0.23 11.55 -2.24
C ARG A 192 0.20 11.81 -3.68
N SER A 193 -0.74 11.66 -4.62
CA SER A 193 -0.53 11.99 -6.03
C SER A 193 -1.66 12.86 -6.57
N TYR A 194 -1.43 13.44 -7.74
CA TYR A 194 -2.48 14.05 -8.54
C TYR A 194 -2.26 13.70 -10.01
N ASP A 195 -3.35 13.65 -10.77
CA ASP A 195 -3.32 13.51 -12.22
C ASP A 195 -4.56 14.14 -12.85
N ARG A 196 -4.70 13.99 -14.16
CA ARG A 196 -5.83 14.47 -14.95
C ARG A 196 -6.70 13.32 -15.40
N VAL A 197 -7.97 13.35 -15.02
CA VAL A 197 -8.98 12.43 -15.55
C VAL A 197 -9.75 13.14 -16.66
N ASN A 198 -9.47 12.78 -17.91
CA ASN A 198 -10.28 13.26 -19.05
C ASN A 198 -11.55 12.42 -19.16
N GLN A 199 -12.70 13.05 -19.38
CA GLN A 199 -13.90 12.31 -19.77
C GLN A 199 -13.81 11.84 -21.22
N ILE A 200 -14.21 10.59 -21.47
CA ILE A 200 -14.62 10.16 -22.80
C ILE A 200 -15.96 10.86 -23.10
N SER A 201 -15.95 11.83 -24.00
CA SER A 201 -17.19 12.44 -24.51
C SER A 201 -18.04 11.35 -25.16
N LYS A 202 -19.25 11.13 -24.64
CA LYS A 202 -20.30 10.44 -25.41
C LYS A 202 -20.80 11.38 -26.50
N ASP A 203 -20.16 11.36 -27.65
CA ASP A 203 -20.62 11.97 -28.91
C ASP A 203 -20.18 10.96 -29.99
N THR A 204 -21.02 10.40 -30.86
CA THR A 204 -22.14 10.94 -31.64
C THR A 204 -22.84 9.78 -32.33
N ASP A 205 -24.18 9.67 -32.23
CA ASP A 205 -25.00 9.19 -33.35
C ASP A 205 -26.41 9.77 -33.24
N SER A 206 -26.50 11.08 -33.45
CA SER A 206 -27.75 11.79 -33.66
C SER A 206 -27.67 12.56 -34.98
N LYS A 207 -27.47 11.82 -36.08
CA LYS A 207 -27.82 12.34 -37.41
C LYS A 207 -29.32 12.15 -37.64
N LYS A 208 -30.03 13.26 -37.49
CA LYS A 208 -31.38 13.47 -38.00
C LYS A 208 -31.44 13.15 -39.50
N THR A 209 -32.45 12.41 -39.91
CA THR A 209 -33.10 12.56 -41.22
C THR A 209 -34.60 12.64 -41.00
N GLU A 210 -35.16 13.79 -41.38
CA GLU A 210 -36.60 14.06 -41.46
C GLU A 210 -37.18 13.39 -42.73
N ASN A 211 -38.32 12.70 -42.61
CA ASN A 211 -39.54 12.91 -43.42
C ASN A 211 -40.60 11.79 -43.17
N GLY A 212 -41.84 12.21 -42.88
CA GLY A 212 -43.07 11.61 -43.44
C GLY A 212 -43.89 10.59 -42.61
N ASP A 213 -44.93 11.09 -41.94
CA ASP A 213 -46.33 10.59 -41.78
C ASP A 213 -46.74 9.18 -41.27
N ALA A 214 -47.60 9.24 -40.23
CA ALA A 214 -48.87 8.53 -39.96
C ALA A 214 -48.94 7.04 -39.50
N ASP A 215 -49.35 6.93 -38.22
CA ASP A 215 -50.43 6.12 -37.61
C ASP A 215 -50.43 4.57 -37.52
N SER A 216 -50.75 4.14 -36.28
CA SER A 216 -51.47 2.93 -35.84
C SER A 216 -50.77 1.58 -35.57
N THR A 217 -51.06 1.12 -34.35
CA THR A 217 -51.33 -0.27 -33.87
C THR A 217 -50.23 -1.24 -33.40
N LEU A 218 -50.51 -1.75 -32.19
CA LEU A 218 -49.93 -2.90 -31.48
C LEU A 218 -49.79 -4.16 -32.35
N GLY A 219 -48.70 -4.89 -32.17
CA GLY A 219 -48.57 -6.29 -32.58
C GLY A 219 -47.16 -6.85 -32.35
N SER A 220 -47.05 -7.78 -31.42
CA SER A 220 -45.91 -8.67 -31.20
C SER A 220 -45.52 -9.44 -32.47
N THR A 221 -44.23 -9.55 -32.78
CA THR A 221 -43.51 -10.79 -33.17
C THR A 221 -42.09 -10.46 -33.66
N GLU A 222 -41.18 -11.38 -33.39
CA GLU A 222 -39.77 -11.38 -33.79
C GLU A 222 -39.56 -11.12 -35.29
N SER A 223 -38.50 -10.40 -35.64
CA SER A 223 -37.78 -10.64 -36.90
C SER A 223 -36.35 -10.11 -36.83
N THR A 224 -35.48 -10.92 -37.43
CA THR A 224 -34.02 -10.96 -37.33
C THR A 224 -33.39 -10.17 -38.50
N ILE A 225 -32.07 -9.88 -38.37
CA ILE A 225 -31.08 -9.55 -39.44
C ILE A 225 -31.00 -8.03 -39.78
N HIS A 226 -29.85 -7.34 -39.72
CA HIS A 226 -28.63 -7.59 -40.51
C HIS A 226 -27.38 -6.90 -39.92
N VAL A 227 -26.31 -7.68 -39.70
CA VAL A 227 -24.93 -7.18 -39.55
C VAL A 227 -24.26 -7.32 -40.92
N PRO A 228 -23.65 -6.27 -41.51
CA PRO A 228 -22.85 -6.43 -42.71
C PRO A 228 -21.52 -7.13 -42.42
N ASP A 229 -21.28 -8.20 -43.14
CA ASP A 229 -20.02 -8.96 -43.18
C ASP A 229 -18.89 -8.18 -43.86
N SER A 230 -17.74 -8.13 -43.18
CA SER A 230 -16.40 -8.46 -43.68
C SER A 230 -15.41 -8.00 -42.59
N ILE A 231 -14.57 -8.84 -41.98
CA ILE A 231 -13.76 -9.92 -42.54
C ILE A 231 -13.69 -11.04 -41.49
N ALA A 232 -14.23 -12.21 -41.81
CA ALA A 232 -13.85 -13.46 -41.18
C ALA A 232 -13.26 -14.35 -42.27
N GLN A 233 -12.04 -14.86 -42.04
CA GLN A 233 -11.65 -16.13 -42.65
C GLN A 233 -10.64 -16.86 -41.75
N TYR A 234 -10.94 -18.14 -41.55
CA TYR A 234 -10.29 -19.16 -40.73
C TYR A 234 -10.69 -19.11 -39.24
N ALA A 235 -11.38 -20.10 -38.66
CA ALA A 235 -11.63 -21.48 -39.09
C ALA A 235 -12.93 -22.02 -38.45
N MET A 236 -13.69 -22.79 -39.22
CA MET A 236 -14.74 -23.69 -38.73
C MET A 236 -14.27 -25.14 -38.83
N ASP A 237 -14.94 -25.94 -38.00
CA ASP A 237 -15.15 -27.39 -38.06
C ASP A 237 -14.05 -28.30 -37.48
N TYR A 238 -14.27 -28.79 -36.26
CA TYR A 238 -15.18 -29.93 -36.06
C TYR A 238 -15.81 -29.90 -34.65
N ALA A 239 -17.14 -29.96 -34.63
CA ALA A 239 -18.00 -30.50 -33.58
C ALA A 239 -17.67 -32.00 -33.34
N ASP A 240 -18.18 -32.77 -32.40
CA ASP A 240 -19.26 -32.66 -31.42
C ASP A 240 -19.08 -33.90 -30.51
N ASP A 241 -19.42 -33.80 -29.23
CA ASP A 241 -20.49 -34.58 -28.60
C ASP A 241 -20.18 -35.30 -27.26
N ASP A 242 -21.03 -34.90 -26.31
CA ASP A 242 -21.59 -35.56 -25.14
C ASP A 242 -20.77 -36.48 -24.21
N SER A 243 -20.72 -36.10 -22.92
CA SER A 243 -21.83 -36.43 -21.99
C SER A 243 -21.53 -36.08 -20.52
N HIS A 244 -22.34 -35.14 -20.04
CA HIS A 244 -22.98 -35.02 -18.72
C HIS A 244 -22.28 -35.25 -17.35
N GLU A 245 -22.45 -34.19 -16.56
CA GLU A 245 -22.66 -34.08 -15.10
C GLU A 245 -21.48 -34.14 -14.14
N ARG A 246 -21.06 -32.95 -13.66
CA ARG A 246 -21.30 -32.54 -12.26
C ARG A 246 -21.10 -31.04 -12.07
N LYS A 247 -22.12 -30.42 -11.45
CA LYS A 247 -22.09 -29.08 -10.87
C LYS A 247 -21.00 -29.02 -9.81
N ASP A 248 -20.17 -27.98 -9.86
CA ASP A 248 -19.62 -27.38 -8.65
C ASP A 248 -19.59 -25.86 -8.79
N SER A 249 -20.06 -25.22 -7.74
CA SER A 249 -20.59 -23.86 -7.68
C SER A 249 -19.50 -22.84 -7.42
N PHE A 250 -18.80 -22.36 -8.44
CA PHE A 250 -18.02 -21.11 -8.40
C PHE A 250 -17.74 -20.63 -9.82
N SER A 251 -18.67 -19.88 -10.42
CA SER A 251 -18.36 -18.96 -11.52
C SER A 251 -19.53 -18.01 -11.77
N ASP A 252 -19.26 -16.72 -11.57
CA ASP A 252 -19.82 -15.55 -12.23
C ASP A 252 -21.19 -15.73 -12.92
N GLU A 253 -22.25 -15.56 -12.14
CA GLU A 253 -23.56 -15.22 -12.72
C GLU A 253 -23.72 -13.70 -12.80
N LYS A 254 -23.79 -13.25 -14.06
CA LYS A 254 -24.31 -11.96 -14.49
C LYS A 254 -25.62 -11.66 -13.78
N TYR A 255 -25.61 -10.60 -12.96
CA TYR A 255 -26.81 -9.99 -12.43
C TYR A 255 -27.50 -9.17 -13.53
N ASP A 256 -28.68 -9.60 -13.94
CA ASP A 256 -29.63 -8.85 -14.76
C ASP A 256 -30.66 -8.15 -13.83
N PRO A 257 -30.76 -6.81 -13.83
CA PRO A 257 -31.59 -6.09 -12.87
C PRO A 257 -33.03 -5.97 -13.36
N HIS A 258 -33.90 -6.86 -12.91
CA HIS A 258 -35.34 -6.58 -12.88
C HIS A 258 -35.74 -5.93 -11.54
N ILE A 259 -35.87 -4.62 -11.64
CA ILE A 259 -36.66 -3.65 -10.86
C ILE A 259 -37.67 -4.29 -9.89
N GLU A 260 -37.41 -4.17 -8.59
CA GLU A 260 -38.45 -3.92 -7.59
C GLU A 260 -38.30 -2.51 -7.03
N LYS A 261 -39.34 -1.71 -7.26
CA LYS A 261 -39.52 -0.36 -6.73
C LYS A 261 -39.84 -0.44 -5.24
N GLY A 262 -39.15 0.35 -4.43
CA GLY A 262 -39.73 0.91 -3.23
C GLY A 262 -38.77 1.06 -2.07
N LEU A 263 -38.04 2.18 -2.03
CA LEU A 263 -37.80 3.03 -0.84
C LEU A 263 -36.98 4.23 -1.31
N GLY A 264 -37.55 5.42 -1.15
CA GLY A 264 -37.07 6.66 -1.75
C GLY A 264 -35.67 7.06 -1.29
N GLY A 265 -34.67 6.79 -2.14
CA GLY A 265 -33.43 7.55 -2.20
C GLY A 265 -33.47 8.40 -3.46
N THR A 266 -33.35 9.71 -3.33
CA THR A 266 -33.05 10.58 -4.48
C THR A 266 -31.80 10.05 -5.17
N GLU A 267 -31.84 9.83 -6.48
CA GLU A 267 -30.63 9.55 -7.26
C GLU A 267 -29.53 10.56 -6.87
N PRO A 268 -28.26 10.13 -6.70
CA PRO A 268 -27.19 11.08 -6.47
C PRO A 268 -27.19 12.07 -7.64
N VAL A 269 -27.49 13.34 -7.31
CA VAL A 269 -27.42 14.45 -8.26
C VAL A 269 -26.03 14.42 -8.86
N ARG A 270 -25.93 14.09 -10.16
CA ARG A 270 -24.67 14.16 -10.88
C ARG A 270 -24.19 15.62 -10.82
N PRO A 271 -23.02 15.91 -10.24
CA PRO A 271 -22.51 17.27 -10.18
C PRO A 271 -22.38 17.81 -11.60
N THR A 272 -22.93 19.00 -11.86
CA THR A 272 -22.92 19.68 -13.16
C THR A 272 -21.49 19.95 -13.68
N ALA A 273 -20.48 19.81 -12.82
CA ALA A 273 -19.05 19.83 -13.16
C ALA A 273 -18.60 18.66 -14.06
N MET A 274 -19.36 17.55 -14.11
CA MET A 274 -19.02 16.40 -14.96
C MET A 274 -19.38 16.58 -16.44
N LEU A 275 -19.58 17.80 -16.93
CA LEU A 275 -19.85 18.11 -18.34
C LEU A 275 -18.91 19.19 -18.90
N SER A 276 -17.88 19.62 -18.14
CA SER A 276 -17.02 20.70 -18.61
C SER A 276 -15.79 20.19 -19.34
N THR A 277 -15.51 20.81 -20.48
CA THR A 277 -14.24 20.75 -21.23
C THR A 277 -13.14 21.59 -20.56
N ASP A 278 -13.37 22.10 -19.35
CA ASP A 278 -12.39 22.92 -18.63
C ASP A 278 -11.27 22.04 -18.09
N LEU A 279 -10.06 22.19 -18.64
CA LEU A 279 -8.83 21.52 -18.21
C LEU A 279 -8.59 21.64 -16.69
N LYS A 280 -9.16 22.67 -16.05
CA LYS A 280 -9.11 22.88 -14.59
C LYS A 280 -9.87 21.82 -13.79
N GLN A 281 -10.99 21.32 -14.34
CA GLN A 281 -11.82 20.30 -13.69
C GLN A 281 -11.33 18.88 -13.97
N ALA A 282 -10.27 18.71 -14.77
CA ALA A 282 -9.65 17.41 -14.99
C ALA A 282 -8.72 17.00 -13.85
N TYR A 283 -8.14 17.95 -13.11
CA TYR A 283 -7.19 17.63 -12.04
C TYR A 283 -7.89 17.03 -10.83
N VAL A 284 -7.41 15.85 -10.43
CA VAL A 284 -7.85 15.13 -9.24
C VAL A 284 -6.62 14.72 -8.42
N THR A 285 -6.76 14.70 -7.09
CA THR A 285 -5.77 14.13 -6.16
C THR A 285 -6.36 12.95 -5.42
N GLU A 286 -5.50 11.97 -5.10
CA GLU A 286 -5.80 10.94 -4.12
C GLU A 286 -4.54 10.56 -3.33
N GLU A 287 -4.71 10.05 -2.11
CA GLU A 287 -3.61 9.42 -1.37
C GLU A 287 -3.05 8.22 -2.15
N LEU A 288 -1.74 8.00 -2.05
CA LEU A 288 -1.15 6.74 -2.45
C LEU A 288 -1.14 5.84 -1.23
N TYR A 289 -2.04 4.87 -1.21
CA TYR A 289 -2.26 4.06 -0.02
C TYR A 289 -1.06 3.18 0.31
N VAL A 290 -0.37 3.51 1.40
CA VAL A 290 0.81 2.76 1.88
C VAL A 290 0.36 1.44 2.50
N HIS A 291 0.26 0.40 1.68
CA HIS A 291 -0.03 -0.96 2.13
C HIS A 291 1.23 -1.76 2.49
N THR A 292 2.42 -1.16 2.34
CA THR A 292 3.71 -1.77 2.67
C THR A 292 3.77 -2.27 4.13
N LYS A 293 4.65 -3.25 4.40
CA LYS A 293 5.10 -3.64 5.76
C LYS A 293 6.60 -3.92 5.74
N VAL A 294 7.38 -2.85 5.67
CA VAL A 294 8.84 -2.88 5.51
C VAL A 294 9.51 -2.11 6.65
N LEU A 295 10.60 -2.68 7.16
CA LEU A 295 11.54 -2.04 8.08
C LEU A 295 12.94 -2.13 7.46
N ILE A 296 13.64 -1.01 7.36
CA ILE A 296 15.06 -0.96 6.97
C ILE A 296 15.86 -0.37 8.13
N VAL A 297 16.93 -1.04 8.52
CA VAL A 297 17.81 -0.58 9.63
C VAL A 297 19.24 -0.47 9.14
N ASP A 298 19.83 0.72 9.32
CA ASP A 298 21.23 1.07 9.04
C ASP A 298 21.74 0.69 7.64
N ASP A 299 20.87 0.64 6.64
CA ASP A 299 21.14 0.08 5.30
C ASP A 299 21.80 -1.31 5.35
N LYS A 300 21.45 -2.12 6.35
CA LYS A 300 22.02 -3.46 6.57
C LYS A 300 20.98 -4.55 6.61
N TYR A 301 19.87 -4.28 7.29
CA TYR A 301 18.82 -5.25 7.54
C TYR A 301 17.51 -4.77 6.94
N VAL A 302 16.77 -5.69 6.33
CA VAL A 302 15.40 -5.45 5.87
C VAL A 302 14.47 -6.51 6.46
N ILE A 303 13.37 -6.08 7.07
CA ILE A 303 12.20 -6.95 7.25
C ILE A 303 11.17 -6.57 6.20
N CYS A 304 10.61 -7.56 5.50
CA CYS A 304 9.51 -7.38 4.55
C CYS A 304 8.51 -8.52 4.70
N GLY A 305 7.21 -8.24 4.74
CA GLY A 305 6.19 -9.27 4.91
C GLY A 305 4.76 -8.73 4.94
N SER A 306 3.88 -9.46 5.62
CA SER A 306 2.46 -9.10 5.78
C SER A 306 2.13 -8.40 7.10
N ALA A 307 3.01 -8.52 8.09
CA ALA A 307 2.73 -8.08 9.46
C ALA A 307 2.74 -6.55 9.63
N ASN A 308 1.59 -6.01 9.98
CA ASN A 308 1.42 -4.61 10.35
C ASN A 308 2.05 -4.27 11.70
N LEU A 309 2.31 -2.99 11.99
CA LEU A 309 2.64 -2.56 13.36
C LEU A 309 1.36 -2.38 14.18
N ASN A 310 0.80 -3.51 14.61
CA ASN A 310 -0.37 -3.60 15.47
C ASN A 310 -0.33 -4.95 16.24
N ASP A 311 -1.09 -5.09 17.31
CA ASP A 311 -1.15 -6.32 18.09
C ASP A 311 -1.68 -7.50 17.27
N ARG A 312 -2.63 -7.24 16.35
CA ARG A 312 -3.18 -8.24 15.43
C ARG A 312 -2.11 -9.01 14.68
N SER A 313 -1.11 -8.32 14.14
CA SER A 313 -0.02 -8.93 13.38
C SER A 313 1.17 -9.34 14.27
N GLN A 314 1.44 -8.62 15.37
CA GLN A 314 2.69 -8.77 16.12
C GLN A 314 2.63 -9.79 17.28
N LEU A 315 1.45 -10.07 17.86
CA LEU A 315 1.37 -10.93 19.05
C LEU A 315 1.49 -12.43 18.76
N GLY A 316 1.26 -12.87 17.51
CA GLY A 316 1.29 -14.29 17.12
C GLY A 316 0.03 -15.08 17.47
N SER A 317 -0.71 -14.66 18.50
CA SER A 317 -1.95 -15.30 18.95
C SER A 317 -3.19 -14.83 18.18
N ARG A 318 -3.08 -13.73 17.42
CA ARG A 318 -4.12 -13.19 16.56
C ARG A 318 -3.82 -13.63 15.11
N ASP A 319 -3.78 -12.74 14.13
CA ASP A 319 -3.64 -13.08 12.71
C ASP A 319 -2.37 -13.87 12.42
N SER A 320 -2.47 -14.79 11.46
CA SER A 320 -1.30 -15.51 10.97
C SER A 320 -0.56 -14.67 9.93
N GLU A 321 0.70 -14.35 10.19
CA GLU A 321 1.52 -13.49 9.34
C GLU A 321 2.81 -14.18 8.92
N VAL A 322 3.39 -13.73 7.81
CA VAL A 322 4.71 -14.18 7.33
C VAL A 322 5.55 -12.97 6.97
N ALA A 323 6.84 -13.02 7.32
CA ALA A 323 7.83 -12.03 6.89
C ALA A 323 9.18 -12.70 6.64
N ILE A 324 10.07 -11.99 5.96
CA ILE A 324 11.46 -12.38 5.80
C ILE A 324 12.37 -11.31 6.38
N LEU A 325 13.39 -11.73 7.12
CA LEU A 325 14.53 -10.91 7.49
C LEU A 325 15.65 -11.14 6.47
N ILE A 326 16.16 -10.07 5.89
CA ILE A 326 17.16 -10.08 4.83
C ILE A 326 18.39 -9.31 5.31
N GLU A 327 19.56 -9.91 5.12
CA GLU A 327 20.86 -9.28 5.28
C GLU A 327 21.74 -9.67 4.09
N ASP A 328 22.22 -8.68 3.33
CA ASP A 328 23.07 -8.94 2.17
C ASP A 328 24.54 -8.99 2.58
N THR A 329 25.24 -10.06 2.18
CA THR A 329 26.69 -10.20 2.39
C THR A 329 27.51 -9.36 1.40
N LYS A 330 26.91 -8.96 0.28
CA LYS A 330 27.54 -8.00 -0.63
C LYS A 330 27.31 -6.59 -0.11
N THR A 331 28.38 -5.83 -0.03
CA THR A 331 28.34 -4.42 0.37
C THR A 331 28.48 -3.50 -0.83
N VAL A 332 27.98 -2.28 -0.66
CA VAL A 332 28.19 -1.14 -1.56
C VAL A 332 28.74 0.03 -0.75
N LYS A 333 29.62 0.82 -1.35
CA LYS A 333 30.15 2.04 -0.74
C LYS A 333 29.07 3.12 -0.76
N SER A 334 28.74 3.62 0.43
CA SER A 334 27.74 4.65 0.68
C SER A 334 28.30 5.68 1.68
N ARG A 335 27.44 6.54 2.22
CA ARG A 335 27.73 7.47 3.31
C ARG A 335 26.70 7.36 4.43
N MET A 336 27.12 7.65 5.65
CA MET A 336 26.27 7.73 6.84
C MET A 336 26.75 8.87 7.73
N ASN A 337 25.98 9.95 7.81
CA ASN A 337 26.36 11.18 8.50
C ASN A 337 27.71 11.76 8.03
N GLY A 338 27.93 11.81 6.72
CA GLY A 338 29.12 12.34 6.09
C GLY A 338 30.28 11.34 5.96
N GLU A 339 30.31 10.31 6.81
CA GLU A 339 31.39 9.31 6.84
C GLU A 339 31.19 8.22 5.79
N GLU A 340 32.30 7.61 5.34
CA GLU A 340 32.24 6.44 4.45
C GLU A 340 31.56 5.26 5.17
N TYR A 341 30.62 4.61 4.49
CA TYR A 341 29.82 3.55 5.08
C TYR A 341 29.67 2.36 4.14
N ASP A 342 29.95 1.15 4.65
CA ASP A 342 29.68 -0.10 3.95
C ASP A 342 28.24 -0.55 4.22
N ALA A 343 27.36 -0.26 3.27
CA ALA A 343 25.95 -0.64 3.30
C ALA A 343 25.75 -2.02 2.67
N ALA A 344 24.78 -2.79 3.15
CA ALA A 344 24.38 -4.04 2.51
C ALA A 344 23.63 -3.71 1.21
N LYS A 345 24.03 -4.34 0.09
CA LYS A 345 23.55 -4.01 -1.25
C LYS A 345 22.03 -4.03 -1.33
N PHE A 346 21.38 -5.09 -0.86
CA PHE A 346 19.92 -5.20 -0.88
C PHE A 346 19.22 -4.05 -0.14
N ALA A 347 19.64 -3.78 1.11
CA ALA A 347 19.02 -2.75 1.95
C ALA A 347 19.24 -1.35 1.36
N TYR A 348 20.47 -1.05 0.93
CA TYR A 348 20.80 0.22 0.26
C TYR A 348 19.99 0.43 -1.01
N THR A 349 19.96 -0.55 -1.91
CA THR A 349 19.24 -0.43 -3.18
C THR A 349 17.75 -0.23 -2.96
N LEU A 350 17.13 -1.01 -2.05
CA LEU A 350 15.72 -0.83 -1.72
C LEU A 350 15.44 0.58 -1.20
N ARG A 351 16.21 1.04 -0.20
CA ARG A 351 16.04 2.34 0.43
C ARG A 351 16.26 3.50 -0.55
N VAL A 352 17.30 3.44 -1.38
CA VAL A 352 17.57 4.44 -2.43
C VAL A 352 16.42 4.52 -3.42
N THR A 353 15.91 3.38 -3.89
CA THR A 353 14.80 3.36 -4.85
C THR A 353 13.53 3.97 -4.25
N LEU A 354 13.15 3.57 -3.03
CA LEU A 354 12.00 4.15 -2.33
C LEU A 354 12.16 5.66 -2.13
N PHE A 355 13.35 6.12 -1.70
CA PHE A 355 13.58 7.55 -1.49
C PHE A 355 13.51 8.33 -2.80
N LYS A 356 14.03 7.78 -3.89
CA LYS A 356 13.92 8.43 -5.20
C LYS A 356 12.49 8.47 -5.70
N GLU A 357 11.71 7.42 -5.48
CA GLU A 357 10.28 7.39 -5.83
C GLU A 357 9.54 8.50 -5.08
N HIS A 358 9.65 8.51 -3.75
CA HIS A 358 8.94 9.45 -2.88
C HIS A 358 9.33 10.91 -3.14
N LEU A 359 10.56 11.16 -3.60
CA LEU A 359 11.08 12.49 -3.96
C LEU A 359 10.94 12.85 -5.44
N GLY A 360 10.41 11.95 -6.30
CA GLY A 360 10.27 12.19 -7.74
C GLY A 360 11.61 12.32 -8.49
N LEU A 361 12.60 11.56 -8.04
CA LEU A 361 13.96 11.49 -8.61
C LEU A 361 14.17 10.27 -9.52
N LEU A 362 13.18 9.38 -9.62
CA LEU A 362 13.19 8.30 -10.61
C LEU A 362 12.91 8.87 -12.01
N PRO A 363 13.50 8.29 -13.07
CA PRO A 363 13.16 8.67 -14.43
C PRO A 363 11.67 8.37 -14.72
N PRO A 364 11.00 9.18 -15.56
CA PRO A 364 9.65 8.88 -16.01
C PRO A 364 9.60 7.51 -16.69
N GLN A 365 8.65 6.67 -16.28
CA GLN A 365 8.36 5.40 -16.93
C GLN A 365 7.18 5.58 -17.88
N HIS A 366 7.28 5.05 -19.11
CA HIS A 366 6.10 4.99 -19.97
C HIS A 366 5.23 3.82 -19.54
N HIS A 367 3.92 4.05 -19.37
CA HIS A 367 2.97 3.00 -18.97
C HIS A 367 2.90 1.83 -19.97
N ASN A 368 3.32 2.05 -21.22
CA ASN A 368 3.36 1.03 -22.27
C ASN A 368 4.70 0.27 -22.36
N THR A 369 5.70 0.64 -21.57
CA THR A 369 6.97 -0.10 -21.50
C THR A 369 6.93 -1.07 -20.33
N MET A 370 7.02 -2.37 -20.62
CA MET A 370 7.36 -3.37 -19.61
C MET A 370 8.88 -3.34 -19.41
N GLU A 371 9.31 -3.04 -18.19
CA GLU A 371 10.70 -3.19 -17.80
C GLU A 371 10.94 -4.59 -17.24
N ARG A 372 12.22 -4.98 -17.07
CA ARG A 372 12.57 -6.23 -16.40
C ARG A 372 11.99 -6.33 -14.98
N SER A 373 11.81 -5.19 -14.31
CA SER A 373 11.14 -5.08 -13.01
C SER A 373 9.64 -5.41 -13.06
N SER A 374 9.00 -5.27 -14.23
CA SER A 374 7.61 -5.64 -14.49
C SER A 374 7.42 -7.13 -14.72
N LEU A 375 8.51 -7.88 -14.95
CA LEU A 375 8.46 -9.32 -15.21
C LEU A 375 8.56 -10.12 -13.90
N PRO A 376 7.84 -11.26 -13.79
CA PRO A 376 8.02 -12.16 -12.66
C PRO A 376 9.48 -12.66 -12.61
N PRO A 377 10.01 -12.98 -11.41
CA PRO A 377 11.37 -13.48 -11.24
C PRO A 377 11.49 -14.97 -11.68
N MET A 378 11.00 -15.28 -12.88
CA MET A 378 11.08 -16.58 -13.52
C MET A 378 12.18 -16.55 -14.59
N SER A 379 12.77 -17.72 -14.87
CA SER A 379 13.69 -17.83 -16.00
C SER A 379 12.95 -17.57 -17.31
N ARG A 380 13.69 -17.12 -18.34
CA ARG A 380 13.13 -16.86 -19.66
C ARG A 380 12.39 -18.09 -20.19
N GLU A 381 13.00 -19.27 -20.00
CA GLU A 381 12.48 -20.56 -20.41
C GLU A 381 11.17 -20.91 -19.67
N GLU A 382 11.04 -20.53 -18.40
CA GLU A 382 9.80 -20.73 -17.62
C GLU A 382 8.69 -19.76 -18.04
N ILE A 383 9.01 -18.50 -18.33
CA ILE A 383 8.03 -17.52 -18.83
C ILE A 383 7.54 -17.94 -20.22
N GLU A 384 8.45 -18.37 -21.10
CA GLU A 384 8.14 -18.91 -22.42
C GLU A 384 7.28 -20.19 -22.34
N ALA A 385 7.53 -21.05 -21.35
CA ALA A 385 6.70 -22.24 -21.09
C ALA A 385 5.32 -21.90 -20.50
N PHE A 386 5.18 -20.82 -19.73
CA PHE A 386 3.87 -20.35 -19.27
C PHE A 386 3.09 -19.65 -20.38
N ALA A 387 3.78 -18.95 -21.28
CA ALA A 387 3.22 -18.28 -22.44
C ALA A 387 2.92 -19.24 -23.61
N HIS A 388 2.59 -20.51 -23.34
CA HIS A 388 2.23 -21.50 -24.35
C HIS A 388 0.95 -21.13 -25.11
N GLY A 389 1.13 -20.26 -26.09
CA GLY A 389 0.25 -19.85 -27.17
C GLY A 389 1.14 -19.01 -28.08
N LYS A 390 1.11 -19.21 -29.39
CA LYS A 390 1.94 -18.51 -30.37
C LYS A 390 1.58 -17.01 -30.46
N ASP A 391 1.72 -16.29 -29.37
CA ASP A 391 1.44 -14.86 -29.29
C ASP A 391 2.77 -14.12 -29.49
N GLU A 392 2.98 -13.61 -30.71
CA GLU A 392 4.18 -12.88 -31.10
C GLU A 392 4.40 -11.62 -30.24
N SER A 393 3.38 -11.13 -29.52
CA SER A 393 3.50 -10.01 -28.58
C SER A 393 4.41 -10.31 -27.38
N VAL A 394 4.52 -11.58 -26.98
CA VAL A 394 5.35 -12.04 -25.83
C VAL A 394 6.83 -12.12 -26.22
N SER A 395 7.14 -12.41 -27.50
CA SER A 395 8.53 -12.45 -27.99
C SER A 395 9.26 -11.12 -27.79
N HIS A 396 8.55 -10.00 -27.98
CA HIS A 396 9.08 -8.66 -27.74
C HIS A 396 9.32 -8.33 -26.25
N MET A 397 8.76 -9.11 -25.30
CA MET A 397 9.05 -8.95 -23.86
C MET A 397 10.51 -9.31 -23.50
N PHE A 398 11.21 -10.05 -24.38
CA PHE A 398 12.56 -10.54 -24.13
C PHE A 398 13.65 -9.87 -24.96
N ASP A 399 13.27 -9.00 -25.92
CA ASP A 399 14.20 -8.27 -26.79
C ASP A 399 14.70 -6.96 -26.16
N TYR A 400 14.23 -6.61 -24.97
CA TYR A 400 14.72 -5.42 -24.27
C TYR A 400 16.03 -5.72 -23.53
N SER A 401 17.15 -5.34 -24.16
CA SER A 401 18.42 -5.13 -23.48
C SER A 401 18.38 -3.76 -22.80
N PRO A 402 18.48 -3.69 -21.46
CA PRO A 402 18.71 -2.40 -20.84
C PRO A 402 20.14 -2.00 -21.23
N ASP A 403 20.25 -1.02 -22.13
CA ASP A 403 21.37 -0.07 -22.08
C ASP A 403 21.23 0.74 -20.78
N ALA A 404 21.36 0.07 -19.63
CA ALA A 404 21.70 0.75 -18.40
C ALA A 404 23.18 1.09 -18.57
N PRO A 405 23.56 2.37 -18.70
CA PRO A 405 24.96 2.72 -18.69
C PRO A 405 25.54 2.16 -17.40
N ASP A 406 26.53 1.28 -17.56
CA ASP A 406 27.36 0.74 -16.49
C ASP A 406 28.24 1.89 -15.96
N SER A 407 27.58 2.90 -15.42
CA SER A 407 28.19 4.07 -14.83
C SER A 407 28.79 3.59 -13.53
N LYS A 408 30.12 3.41 -13.52
CA LYS A 408 30.90 3.15 -12.31
C LYS A 408 30.74 4.24 -11.23
N HIS A 409 29.98 5.31 -11.51
CA HIS A 409 29.76 6.45 -10.64
C HIS A 409 28.27 6.66 -10.34
N PRO A 410 27.93 7.06 -9.10
CA PRO A 410 26.55 7.38 -8.72
C PRO A 410 26.02 8.57 -9.53
N THR A 411 24.73 8.56 -9.88
CA THR A 411 24.08 9.71 -10.53
C THR A 411 23.89 10.87 -9.56
N LYS A 412 23.48 12.05 -10.05
CA LYS A 412 23.15 13.19 -9.19
C LYS A 412 22.03 12.82 -8.20
N GLU A 413 21.04 12.08 -8.66
CA GLU A 413 19.90 11.59 -7.89
C GLU A 413 20.33 10.57 -6.84
N ASP A 414 21.26 9.67 -7.16
CA ASP A 414 21.88 8.78 -6.17
C ASP A 414 22.54 9.58 -5.05
N LEU A 415 23.32 10.62 -5.40
CA LEU A 415 24.03 11.45 -4.44
C LEU A 415 23.10 12.23 -3.50
N ILE A 416 21.89 12.58 -3.93
CA ILE A 416 20.89 13.26 -3.09
C ILE A 416 20.44 12.35 -1.94
N VAL A 417 20.16 11.09 -2.24
CA VAL A 417 19.59 10.14 -1.28
C VAL A 417 20.64 9.24 -0.63
N MET A 418 21.89 9.24 -1.09
CA MET A 418 22.95 8.32 -0.65
C MET A 418 23.11 8.26 0.87
N ASP A 419 23.15 9.41 1.54
CA ASP A 419 23.34 9.53 2.99
C ASP A 419 22.01 9.86 3.70
N PRO A 420 21.31 8.85 4.25
CA PRO A 420 20.01 9.02 4.87
C PRO A 420 20.05 9.78 6.21
N LEU A 421 21.24 9.99 6.78
CA LEU A 421 21.44 10.61 8.09
C LEU A 421 22.02 12.04 7.97
N SER A 422 22.39 12.48 6.76
CA SER A 422 22.87 13.85 6.54
C SER A 422 21.75 14.90 6.68
N ASP A 423 22.10 16.09 7.17
CA ASP A 423 21.12 17.19 7.26
C ASP A 423 20.70 17.69 5.89
N LYS A 424 21.62 17.63 4.91
CA LYS A 424 21.32 18.00 3.53
C LYS A 424 20.20 17.14 2.94
N PHE A 425 20.30 15.82 3.09
CA PHE A 425 19.25 14.91 2.65
C PHE A 425 17.94 15.19 3.40
N TYR A 426 18.00 15.29 4.73
CA TYR A 426 16.78 15.41 5.52
C TYR A 426 16.06 16.75 5.33
N ASN A 427 16.80 17.83 5.16
CA ASN A 427 16.22 19.14 4.82
C ASN A 427 15.50 19.07 3.47
N TYR A 428 16.11 18.42 2.47
CA TYR A 428 15.48 18.23 1.16
C TYR A 428 14.22 17.35 1.25
N TRP A 429 14.26 16.28 2.04
CA TRP A 429 13.13 15.40 2.32
C TRP A 429 11.96 16.18 2.96
N LEU A 430 12.25 16.94 4.01
CA LEU A 430 11.26 17.70 4.76
C LEU A 430 10.70 18.88 3.95
N GLU A 431 11.53 19.60 3.21
CA GLU A 431 11.12 20.70 2.33
C GLU A 431 10.20 20.19 1.22
N THR A 432 10.53 19.05 0.61
CA THR A 432 9.67 18.40 -0.40
C THR A 432 8.32 18.03 0.21
N ALA A 433 8.31 17.35 1.36
CA ALA A 433 7.08 16.97 2.06
C ALA A 433 6.20 18.18 2.40
N ARG A 434 6.79 19.25 2.97
CA ARG A 434 6.08 20.48 3.34
C ARG A 434 5.52 21.21 2.13
N THR A 435 6.34 21.38 1.09
CA THR A 435 5.92 22.04 -0.16
C THR A 435 4.76 21.29 -0.82
N ASN A 436 4.83 19.96 -0.86
CA ASN A 436 3.77 19.12 -1.38
C ASN A 436 2.50 19.26 -0.53
N THR A 437 2.58 19.10 0.79
CA THR A 437 1.43 19.26 1.71
C THR A 437 0.73 20.60 1.54
N GLU A 438 1.50 21.71 1.52
CA GLU A 438 0.96 23.05 1.33
C GLU A 438 0.31 23.24 -0.04
N THR A 439 0.90 22.66 -1.09
CA THR A 439 0.36 22.74 -2.44
C THR A 439 -0.95 21.95 -2.56
N TYR A 440 -0.99 20.71 -2.05
CA TYR A 440 -2.20 19.89 -2.04
C TYR A 440 -3.33 20.57 -1.26
N ARG A 441 -3.04 21.13 -0.08
CA ARG A 441 -3.96 21.93 0.72
C ARG A 441 -4.51 23.12 -0.09
N ALA A 442 -3.63 23.88 -0.73
CA ALA A 442 -3.99 25.12 -1.42
C ALA A 442 -4.80 24.88 -2.71
N VAL A 443 -4.62 23.75 -3.38
CA VAL A 443 -5.29 23.42 -4.65
C VAL A 443 -6.55 22.60 -4.42
N PHE A 444 -6.47 21.55 -3.60
CA PHE A 444 -7.53 20.53 -3.48
C PHE A 444 -8.29 20.58 -2.15
N ARG A 445 -7.76 21.25 -1.12
CA ARG A 445 -8.31 21.22 0.25
C ARG A 445 -8.62 19.80 0.74
N CYS A 446 -7.72 18.87 0.43
CA CYS A 446 -7.84 17.47 0.81
C CYS A 446 -7.60 17.28 2.31
N ILE A 447 -8.25 16.29 2.89
CA ILE A 447 -8.03 15.81 4.26
C ILE A 447 -7.23 14.50 4.23
N PRO A 448 -6.54 14.14 5.33
CA PRO A 448 -6.41 14.85 6.61
C PRO A 448 -5.43 16.03 6.54
N ASP A 449 -5.62 17.03 7.42
CA ASP A 449 -4.79 18.25 7.45
C ASP A 449 -4.73 18.86 8.87
N ASP A 450 -3.56 19.36 9.29
CA ASP A 450 -3.36 19.94 10.63
C ASP A 450 -4.15 21.23 10.89
N ASN A 451 -4.64 21.90 9.85
CA ASN A 451 -5.53 23.06 9.99
C ASN A 451 -6.98 22.65 10.29
N VAL A 452 -7.28 21.36 10.33
CA VAL A 452 -8.63 20.81 10.57
C VAL A 452 -8.62 19.99 11.86
N ARG A 453 -8.90 20.65 12.97
CA ARG A 453 -8.88 20.10 14.34
C ARG A 453 -10.23 19.60 14.84
N THR A 454 -11.33 19.99 14.19
CA THR A 454 -12.70 19.56 14.52
C THR A 454 -13.46 19.03 13.29
N LEU A 455 -14.52 18.26 13.52
CA LEU A 455 -15.43 17.80 12.46
C LEU A 455 -16.17 18.98 11.81
N GLU A 456 -16.45 20.04 12.56
CA GLU A 456 -17.03 21.27 12.02
C GLU A 456 -16.07 21.96 11.04
N GLN A 457 -14.80 22.11 11.42
CA GLN A 457 -13.77 22.64 10.51
C GLN A 457 -13.62 21.76 9.26
N CYS A 458 -13.74 20.44 9.39
CA CYS A 458 -13.69 19.52 8.25
C CYS A 458 -14.79 19.82 7.23
N ARG A 459 -16.03 20.03 7.68
CA ARG A 459 -17.17 20.38 6.81
C ARG A 459 -17.02 21.75 6.14
N GLN A 460 -16.32 22.69 6.78
CA GLN A 460 -16.07 24.02 6.21
C GLN A 460 -14.87 24.02 5.25
N PHE A 461 -13.89 23.16 5.50
CA PHE A 461 -12.65 23.09 4.74
C PHE A 461 -12.80 22.33 3.43
N VAL A 462 -13.44 21.15 3.47
CA VAL A 462 -13.67 20.30 2.29
C VAL A 462 -14.81 20.89 1.46
N PRO A 463 -14.64 21.06 0.13
CA PRO A 463 -15.71 21.53 -0.76
C PRO A 463 -16.96 20.64 -0.71
N ASP A 464 -18.14 21.22 -0.90
CA ASP A 464 -19.39 20.43 -0.98
C ASP A 464 -19.31 19.48 -2.20
N PRO A 465 -19.37 18.14 -1.99
CA PRO A 465 -19.29 17.14 -3.05
C PRO A 465 -20.33 17.30 -4.16
N LYS A 466 -21.47 17.96 -3.87
CA LYS A 466 -22.51 18.26 -4.86
C LYS A 466 -22.05 19.31 -5.88
N THR A 467 -21.10 20.16 -5.49
CA THR A 467 -20.60 21.28 -6.30
C THR A 467 -19.23 20.99 -6.89
N VAL A 468 -18.33 20.38 -6.11
CA VAL A 468 -16.97 20.02 -6.51
C VAL A 468 -16.78 18.55 -6.16
N PRO A 469 -16.58 17.67 -7.14
CA PRO A 469 -16.35 16.26 -6.86
C PRO A 469 -15.13 16.06 -5.96
N VAL A 470 -15.15 15.01 -5.13
CA VAL A 470 -14.06 14.72 -4.18
C VAL A 470 -12.72 14.62 -4.91
N GLY A 471 -11.68 15.19 -4.29
CA GLY A 471 -10.32 15.21 -4.84
C GLY A 471 -10.10 16.21 -5.97
N HIS A 472 -11.11 16.92 -6.46
CA HIS A 472 -10.94 17.91 -7.53
C HIS A 472 -10.50 19.27 -7.00
N VAL A 473 -10.07 20.17 -7.90
CA VAL A 473 -9.64 21.53 -7.55
C VAL A 473 -10.74 22.25 -6.76
N ALA A 474 -10.41 22.62 -5.52
CA ALA A 474 -11.38 23.13 -4.56
C ALA A 474 -11.93 24.52 -4.90
N ASN A 475 -11.08 25.40 -5.43
CA ASN A 475 -11.48 26.74 -5.82
C ASN A 475 -11.85 26.78 -7.31
N THR A 476 -13.15 26.73 -7.60
CA THR A 476 -13.70 26.79 -8.97
C THR A 476 -13.44 28.12 -9.69
N GLN A 477 -13.09 29.18 -8.96
CA GLN A 477 -12.78 30.50 -9.52
C GLN A 477 -11.29 30.69 -9.83
N ALA A 478 -10.42 29.74 -9.48
CA ALA A 478 -8.99 29.86 -9.77
C ALA A 478 -8.72 29.81 -11.29
N SER A 479 -7.70 30.54 -11.76
CA SER A 479 -7.28 30.43 -13.15
C SER A 479 -6.52 29.11 -13.40
N ALA A 480 -6.51 28.62 -14.64
CA ALA A 480 -5.77 27.40 -14.99
C ALA A 480 -4.26 27.62 -14.82
N GLU A 481 -3.79 28.83 -15.08
CA GLU A 481 -2.40 29.24 -14.91
C GLU A 481 -1.99 29.15 -13.44
N ASP A 482 -2.80 29.69 -12.52
CA ASP A 482 -2.55 29.63 -11.07
C ASP A 482 -2.49 28.18 -10.55
N VAL A 483 -3.43 27.33 -11.01
CA VAL A 483 -3.47 25.90 -10.62
C VAL A 483 -2.21 25.20 -11.12
N ASN A 484 -1.85 25.38 -12.39
CA ASN A 484 -0.64 24.78 -12.96
C ASN A 484 0.64 25.30 -12.31
N GLU A 485 0.72 26.58 -11.98
CA GLU A 485 1.88 27.17 -11.30
C GLU A 485 2.07 26.58 -9.90
N LYS A 486 0.97 26.38 -9.16
CA LYS A 486 1.00 25.70 -7.86
C LYS A 486 1.42 24.24 -8.02
N LEU A 487 0.76 23.48 -8.89
CA LEU A 487 1.04 22.05 -9.08
C LEU A 487 2.47 21.78 -9.57
N ARG A 488 3.08 22.70 -10.34
CA ARG A 488 4.49 22.60 -10.77
C ARG A 488 5.50 22.53 -9.63
N LYS A 489 5.12 22.99 -8.43
CA LYS A 489 5.95 22.93 -7.21
C LYS A 489 6.03 21.51 -6.64
N ILE A 490 5.08 20.64 -6.97
CA ILE A 490 5.06 19.27 -6.46
C ILE A 490 6.23 18.48 -7.05
N ARG A 491 6.89 17.72 -6.17
CA ARG A 491 7.95 16.78 -6.50
C ARG A 491 7.73 15.48 -5.76
N GLY A 492 7.71 14.37 -6.50
CA GLY A 492 7.41 13.06 -5.93
C GLY A 492 6.02 13.01 -5.29
N HIS A 493 5.90 12.20 -4.25
CA HIS A 493 4.62 11.87 -3.61
C HIS A 493 4.59 12.18 -2.12
N LEU A 494 5.75 12.47 -1.53
CA LEU A 494 5.90 12.63 -0.09
C LEU A 494 5.10 13.83 0.43
N VAL A 495 4.34 13.64 1.51
CA VAL A 495 3.65 14.68 2.27
C VAL A 495 3.88 14.48 3.76
N VAL A 496 3.81 15.55 4.55
CA VAL A 496 3.84 15.45 6.02
C VAL A 496 2.58 14.77 6.51
N PHE A 497 2.71 13.80 7.42
CA PHE A 497 1.57 13.17 8.08
C PHE A 497 1.00 14.13 9.14
N PRO A 498 -0.30 14.47 9.11
CA PRO A 498 -0.88 15.45 10.02
C PRO A 498 -1.10 14.87 11.41
N THR A 499 -0.45 15.42 12.44
CA THR A 499 -0.57 14.96 13.84
C THR A 499 -1.74 15.62 14.59
N HIS A 500 -2.25 16.74 14.08
CA HIS A 500 -3.29 17.58 14.71
C HIS A 500 -4.67 17.43 14.08
N PHE A 501 -4.83 16.59 13.04
CA PHE A 501 -6.11 16.39 12.37
C PHE A 501 -7.16 15.78 13.31
N LEU A 502 -8.28 16.47 13.51
CA LEU A 502 -9.35 16.07 14.45
C LEU A 502 -8.85 15.83 15.88
N GLU A 503 -7.86 16.60 16.36
CA GLU A 503 -7.31 16.43 17.72
C GLU A 503 -8.28 16.82 18.84
N GLU A 504 -9.26 17.68 18.56
CA GLU A 504 -10.26 18.14 19.52
C GLU A 504 -11.51 17.23 19.54
N GLU A 505 -11.52 16.17 18.74
CA GLU A 505 -12.65 15.25 18.59
C GLU A 505 -12.42 13.93 19.31
N ASN A 506 -13.49 13.38 19.90
CA ASN A 506 -13.45 12.03 20.46
C ASN A 506 -13.70 10.98 19.35
N LEU A 507 -12.61 10.47 18.79
CA LEU A 507 -12.63 9.49 17.70
C LEU A 507 -13.14 8.08 18.11
N LEU A 508 -13.31 7.78 19.41
CA LEU A 508 -13.87 6.50 19.86
C LEU A 508 -15.40 6.41 19.65
N GLY A 509 -16.07 7.50 19.28
CA GLY A 509 -17.52 7.54 19.11
C GLY A 509 -18.29 7.52 20.44
N SER A 510 -19.60 7.23 20.38
CA SER A 510 -20.45 7.15 21.58
C SER A 510 -20.14 5.89 22.41
N VAL A 511 -20.33 5.99 23.72
CA VAL A 511 -20.04 4.97 24.76
C VAL A 511 -20.65 3.58 24.45
N ILE A 512 -21.61 3.48 23.53
CA ILE A 512 -22.31 2.25 23.18
C ILE A 512 -21.47 1.38 22.23
N ALA A 513 -20.71 1.97 21.30
CA ALA A 513 -19.86 1.20 20.37
C ALA A 513 -18.67 0.53 21.10
N SER A 514 -18.11 1.22 22.10
CA SER A 514 -17.05 0.69 22.95
C SER A 514 -17.52 -0.38 23.95
N ALA A 515 -18.83 -0.51 24.18
CA ALA A 515 -19.39 -1.51 25.09
C ALA A 515 -19.63 -2.88 24.42
N VAL A 516 -19.69 -2.93 23.09
CA VAL A 516 -20.09 -4.15 22.35
C VAL A 516 -18.95 -4.73 21.50
N THR A 517 -18.03 -3.91 21.00
CA THR A 517 -16.92 -4.36 20.13
C THR A 517 -15.59 -4.32 20.89
N PRO A 518 -14.90 -5.48 21.07
CA PRO A 518 -13.60 -5.52 21.73
C PRO A 518 -12.57 -4.62 21.06
N ALA A 519 -11.84 -3.82 21.84
CA ALA A 519 -10.82 -2.90 21.33
C ALA A 519 -9.65 -3.65 20.65
N GLU A 520 -9.46 -4.94 20.97
CA GLU A 520 -8.53 -5.86 20.32
C GLU A 520 -8.76 -6.02 18.82
N ILE A 521 -9.97 -5.70 18.33
CA ILE A 521 -10.28 -5.72 16.90
C ILE A 521 -9.55 -4.58 16.19
N PHE A 522 -9.31 -3.44 16.84
CA PHE A 522 -8.76 -2.26 16.18
C PHE A 522 -7.29 -2.00 16.56
N THR A 523 -6.66 -2.91 17.30
CA THR A 523 -5.32 -2.75 17.88
C THR A 523 -4.28 -3.74 17.42
#